data_AF-A0A1V4RDD4-F1
#
_entry.id   AF-A0A1V4RDD4-F1
#
_cell.length_a   1.000
_cell.length_b   1.000
_cell.length_c   1.000
_cell.angle_alpha   90.00
_cell.angle_beta   90.00
_cell.angle_gamma   90.00
#
_symmetry.space_group_name_H-M   'P 1'
#
loop_
_entity.id
_entity.type
_entity.pdbx_description
1 polymer ?
#
loop_
_entity_poly.entity_id
_entity_poly.type
_entity_poly.pdbx_seq_one_letter_code
_entity_poly.pdbx_strand_id
1 'polypeptide(L)'
;MEFQRPLMIILALLGPLYWWMRQIWFRSDEKRLRRFVRPVLWKRVGITPPAQHKLSTVLYSIAIIFLALSAAGPVWGISPAYIPRGGENVVIALDVSRSMWCDDEAPSRLGRAAIEIRRLIRSMPDTRFSLVLFSGHARLA
;
A
#
# COMPACT_ATOMS: atom_id res chain seq x y z
N MET A 1 -3.02 10.31 -9.84
CA MET A 1 -2.72 10.33 -8.40
C MET A 1 -3.70 9.39 -7.76
N GLU A 2 -3.23 8.22 -7.35
CA GLU A 2 -4.03 7.33 -6.54
C GLU A 2 -3.57 7.47 -5.08
N PHE A 3 -4.53 7.53 -4.16
CA PHE A 3 -4.25 7.49 -2.73
C PHE A 3 -4.44 6.06 -2.26
N GLN A 4 -3.45 5.51 -1.57
CA GLN A 4 -3.58 4.17 -0.99
C GLN A 4 -4.70 4.12 0.07
N ARG A 5 -4.94 5.24 0.75
CA ARG A 5 -5.95 5.36 1.82
C ARG A 5 -6.72 6.68 1.68
N PRO A 6 -7.69 6.78 0.76
CA PRO A 6 -8.35 8.05 0.42
C PRO A 6 -9.10 8.67 1.61
N LEU A 7 -9.62 7.86 2.53
CA LEU A 7 -10.32 8.35 3.73
C LEU A 7 -9.43 9.14 4.68
N MET A 8 -8.10 8.94 4.66
CA MET A 8 -7.18 9.65 5.56
C MET A 8 -7.03 11.13 5.21
N ILE A 9 -7.46 11.56 4.02
CA ILE A 9 -7.53 12.97 3.64
C ILE A 9 -8.47 13.76 4.56
N ILE A 10 -9.51 13.12 5.11
CA ILE A 10 -10.43 13.75 6.06
C ILE A 10 -9.69 14.27 7.30
N LEU A 11 -8.59 13.62 7.68
CA LEU A 11 -7.75 14.04 8.80
C LEU A 11 -7.09 15.41 8.57
N ALA A 12 -6.92 15.83 7.31
CA ALA A 12 -6.39 17.15 6.99
C ALA A 12 -7.31 18.29 7.50
N LEU A 13 -8.60 18.02 7.72
CA LEU A 13 -9.54 18.97 8.33
C LEU A 13 -9.19 19.31 9.78
N LEU A 14 -8.38 18.49 10.46
CA LEU A 14 -7.91 18.80 11.81
C LEU A 14 -7.00 20.04 11.84
N GLY A 15 -6.27 20.34 10.76
CA GLY A 15 -5.42 21.53 10.65
C GLY A 15 -6.22 22.84 10.75
N PRO A 16 -7.20 23.10 9.85
CA PRO A 16 -8.05 24.29 9.93
C PRO A 16 -8.95 24.28 11.18
N LEU A 17 -9.39 23.12 11.67
CA LEU A 17 -10.13 23.02 12.93
C LEU A 17 -9.26 23.49 14.12
N TYR A 18 -8.02 23.01 14.22
CA TYR A 18 -7.06 23.45 15.24
C TYR A 18 -6.80 24.95 15.16
N TRP A 19 -6.58 25.48 13.95
CA TRP A 19 -6.40 26.92 13.73
C TRP A 19 -7.62 27.72 14.19
N TRP A 20 -8.82 27.28 13.81
CA TRP A 20 -10.07 27.95 14.18
C TRP A 20 -10.30 27.94 15.69
N MET A 21 -10.09 26.79 16.35
CA MET A 21 -10.14 26.70 17.81
C MET A 21 -9.16 27.67 18.46
N ARG A 22 -7.89 27.69 18.04
CA ARG A 22 -6.89 28.62 18.60
C ARG A 22 -7.29 30.09 18.46
N GLN A 23 -7.94 30.48 17.35
CA GLN A 23 -8.46 31.84 17.17
C GLN A 23 -9.64 32.16 18.09
N ILE A 24 -10.58 31.23 18.28
CA ILE A 24 -11.72 31.40 19.18
C ILE A 24 -11.24 31.56 20.63
N TRP A 25 -10.31 30.71 21.06
CA TRP A 25 -9.81 30.70 22.43
C TRP A 25 -9.04 31.99 22.73
N PHE A 26 -8.14 32.41 21.84
CA PHE A 26 -7.42 33.68 21.97
C PHE A 26 -8.37 34.87 22.09
N ARG A 27 -9.39 34.94 21.22
CA ARG A 27 -10.40 36.01 21.25
C ARG A 27 -11.26 35.97 22.52
N SER A 28 -11.52 34.79 23.05
CA SER A 28 -12.33 34.61 24.26
C SER A 28 -11.56 35.01 25.51
N ASP A 29 -10.29 34.63 25.61
CA ASP A 29 -9.41 34.98 26.73
C ASP A 29 -9.17 36.49 26.79
N GLU A 30 -8.94 37.12 25.64
CA GLU A 30 -8.81 38.57 25.56
C GLU A 30 -10.10 39.29 25.98
N LYS A 31 -11.28 38.80 25.55
CA LYS A 31 -12.58 39.35 25.96
C LYS A 31 -12.83 39.18 27.46
N ARG A 32 -12.48 38.02 28.03
CA ARG A 32 -12.62 37.76 29.47
C ARG A 32 -11.75 38.72 30.28
N LEU A 33 -10.48 38.87 29.90
CA LEU A 33 -9.55 39.78 30.59
C LEU A 33 -10.04 41.24 30.56
N ARG A 34 -10.54 41.69 29.40
CA ARG A 34 -11.11 43.03 29.20
C ARG A 34 -12.37 43.29 30.03
N ARG A 35 -13.11 42.25 30.45
CA ARG A 35 -14.30 42.38 31.31
C ARG A 35 -13.93 42.71 32.76
N PHE A 36 -12.79 42.20 33.25
CA PHE A 36 -12.36 42.39 34.63
C PHE A 36 -11.44 43.59 34.81
N VAL A 37 -10.54 43.85 33.86
CA VAL A 37 -9.59 44.97 33.95
C VAL A 37 -9.53 45.71 32.61
N ARG A 38 -9.75 47.03 32.66
CA ARG A 38 -9.63 47.89 31.47
C ARG A 38 -8.20 47.84 30.91
N PRO A 39 -8.00 47.80 29.58
CA PRO A 39 -6.68 47.73 28.95
C PRO A 39 -5.67 48.77 29.42
N VAL A 40 -6.16 49.98 29.72
CA VAL A 40 -5.35 51.12 30.20
C VAL A 40 -4.68 50.82 31.55
N LEU A 41 -5.26 49.92 32.36
CA LEU A 41 -4.77 49.57 33.69
C LEU A 41 -3.83 48.36 33.69
N TRP A 42 -3.70 47.62 32.58
CA TRP A 42 -2.94 46.37 32.55
C TRP A 42 -1.47 46.55 32.98
N LYS A 43 -0.82 47.61 32.50
CA LYS A 43 0.56 47.94 32.89
C LYS A 43 0.71 48.34 34.36
N ARG A 44 -0.33 48.91 34.97
CA ARG A 44 -0.31 49.35 36.38
C ARG A 44 -0.58 48.21 37.36
N VAL A 45 -1.32 47.19 36.93
CA VAL A 45 -1.71 46.02 37.74
C VAL A 45 -0.78 44.81 37.47
N GLY A 46 0.20 44.95 36.57
CA GLY A 46 1.14 43.86 36.24
C GLY A 46 0.50 42.73 35.43
N ILE A 47 -0.56 43.02 34.66
CA ILE A 47 -1.24 42.02 33.82
C ILE A 47 -0.55 41.97 32.45
N THR A 48 -0.02 40.80 32.10
CA THR A 48 0.47 40.51 30.75
C THR A 48 -0.67 39.90 29.93
N PRO A 49 -1.11 40.53 28.83
CA PRO A 49 -2.15 39.97 27.99
C PRO A 49 -1.67 38.66 27.33
N PRO A 50 -2.58 37.71 27.04
CA PRO A 50 -2.22 36.49 26.34
C PRO A 50 -1.51 36.81 25.02
N ALA A 51 -0.35 36.20 24.80
CA ALA A 51 0.45 36.41 23.60
C ALA A 51 -0.12 35.60 22.42
N GLN A 52 -0.30 36.25 21.27
CA GLN A 52 -0.73 35.54 20.07
C GLN A 52 0.48 34.90 19.37
N HIS A 53 0.71 33.62 19.62
CA HIS A 53 1.74 32.85 18.90
C HIS A 53 1.26 32.47 17.48
N LYS A 54 1.08 33.47 16.61
CA LYS A 54 0.55 33.30 15.25
C LYS A 54 1.42 32.35 14.42
N LEU A 55 2.73 32.58 14.41
CA LEU A 55 3.68 31.76 13.65
C LEU A 55 3.61 30.29 14.08
N SER A 56 3.75 30.00 15.38
CA SER A 56 3.65 28.63 15.90
C SER A 56 2.31 27.98 15.57
N THR A 57 1.21 28.72 15.68
CA THR A 57 -0.14 28.19 15.39
C THR A 57 -0.28 27.82 13.90
N VAL A 58 0.27 28.63 12.99
CA VAL A 58 0.30 28.34 11.56
C VAL A 58 1.19 27.13 11.28
N LEU A 59 2.39 27.06 11.87
CA LEU A 59 3.31 25.92 11.72
C LEU A 59 2.68 24.60 12.18
N TYR A 60 2.01 24.58 13.33
CA TYR A 60 1.30 23.38 13.81
C TYR A 60 0.16 22.98 12.89
N SER A 61 -0.60 23.94 12.36
CA SER A 61 -1.70 23.66 11.43
C SER A 61 -1.16 23.02 10.13
N ILE A 62 -0.06 23.56 9.61
CA ILE A 62 0.63 23.02 8.43
C ILE A 62 1.18 21.61 8.72
N ALA A 63 1.81 21.41 9.88
CA ALA A 63 2.33 20.10 10.28
C ALA A 63 1.24 19.03 10.34
N ILE A 64 0.06 19.35 10.88
CA ILE A 64 -1.10 18.44 10.91
C ILE A 64 -1.54 18.05 9.49
N ILE A 65 -1.59 19.03 8.57
CA ILE A 65 -1.97 18.77 7.17
C ILE A 65 -0.95 17.86 6.49
N PHE A 66 0.35 18.10 6.66
CA PHE A 66 1.39 17.24 6.08
C PHE A 66 1.38 15.84 6.68
N LEU A 67 1.09 15.70 7.97
CA LEU A 67 0.96 14.39 8.61
C LEU A 67 -0.22 13.61 8.05
N ALA A 68 -1.36 14.27 7.83
CA ALA A 68 -2.52 13.67 7.15
C ALA A 68 -2.20 13.28 5.69
N LEU A 69 -1.47 14.13 4.97
CA LEU A 69 -1.07 13.85 3.59
C LEU A 69 -0.10 12.65 3.51
N SER A 70 0.86 12.58 4.43
CA SER A 70 1.77 11.43 4.57
C SER A 70 0.99 10.14 4.84
N ALA A 71 0.01 10.18 5.76
CA ALA A 71 -0.84 9.04 6.07
C ALA A 71 -1.72 8.59 4.88
N ALA A 72 -2.20 9.54 4.06
CA ALA A 72 -3.01 9.23 2.88
C ALA A 72 -2.22 8.47 1.78
N GLY A 73 -0.89 8.52 1.82
CA GLY A 73 -0.01 7.80 0.90
C GLY A 73 -0.27 8.16 -0.56
N PRO A 74 -0.09 9.44 -0.96
CA PRO A 74 -0.24 9.83 -2.35
C PRO A 74 0.81 9.10 -3.19
N VAL A 75 0.36 8.45 -4.26
CA VAL A 75 1.28 7.85 -5.21
C VAL A 75 1.12 8.45 -6.60
N TRP A 76 2.27 8.83 -7.16
CA TRP A 76 2.42 9.32 -8.53
C TRP A 76 3.15 8.26 -9.35
N GLY A 77 2.73 8.07 -10.60
CA GLY A 77 3.47 7.23 -11.53
C GLY A 77 3.26 5.71 -11.39
N ILE A 78 2.38 5.24 -10.50
CA ILE A 78 1.86 3.88 -10.63
C ILE A 78 0.78 3.94 -11.73
N SER A 79 1.19 3.80 -12.99
CA SER A 79 0.28 3.18 -13.94
C SER A 79 -0.02 1.79 -13.38
N PRO A 80 -1.28 1.32 -13.35
CA PRO A 80 -1.54 -0.08 -13.07
C PRO A 80 -0.72 -0.84 -14.10
N ALA A 81 0.44 -1.35 -13.69
CA ALA A 81 1.16 -2.30 -14.49
C ALA A 81 0.15 -3.41 -14.66
N TYR A 82 -0.32 -3.59 -15.89
CA TYR A 82 -0.95 -4.83 -16.29
C TYR A 82 0.15 -5.87 -16.10
N ILE A 83 0.34 -6.33 -14.86
CA ILE A 83 1.11 -7.50 -14.55
C ILE A 83 0.20 -8.57 -15.12
N PRO A 84 0.46 -9.11 -16.32
CA PRO A 84 -0.25 -10.30 -16.73
C PRO A 84 0.05 -11.26 -15.58
N ARG A 85 -0.97 -11.77 -14.89
CA ARG A 85 -0.75 -12.75 -13.82
C ARG A 85 0.18 -13.79 -14.42
N GLY A 86 1.43 -13.77 -13.98
CA GLY A 86 2.50 -14.47 -14.65
C GLY A 86 2.10 -15.92 -14.64
N GLY A 87 1.98 -16.52 -15.81
CA GLY A 87 1.70 -17.93 -15.92
C GLY A 87 2.61 -18.71 -15.00
N GLU A 88 2.05 -19.67 -14.26
CA GLU A 88 2.86 -20.56 -13.45
C GLU A 88 3.89 -21.24 -14.36
N ASN A 89 5.12 -21.40 -13.88
CA ASN A 89 6.16 -22.12 -14.62
C ASN A 89 6.26 -23.53 -14.04
N VAL A 90 5.93 -24.54 -14.85
CA VAL A 90 5.95 -25.94 -14.45
C VAL A 90 7.01 -26.67 -15.26
N VAL A 91 7.94 -27.33 -14.57
CA VAL A 91 8.95 -28.21 -15.18
C VAL A 91 8.52 -29.66 -14.97
N ILE A 92 8.32 -30.39 -16.06
CA ILE A 92 7.97 -31.81 -16.05
C ILE A 92 9.25 -32.59 -16.30
N ALA A 93 9.69 -33.39 -15.32
CA ALA A 93 10.77 -34.34 -15.50
C ALA A 93 10.17 -35.72 -15.85
N LEU A 94 10.46 -36.24 -17.03
CA LEU A 94 9.95 -37.52 -17.54
C LEU A 94 11.09 -38.53 -17.72
N ASP A 95 10.97 -39.67 -17.05
CA ASP A 95 11.87 -40.81 -17.25
C ASP A 95 11.58 -41.48 -18.61
N VAL A 96 12.63 -41.71 -19.40
CA VAL A 96 12.58 -42.42 -20.70
C VAL A 96 13.45 -43.67 -20.71
N SER A 97 13.77 -44.21 -19.53
CA SER A 97 14.55 -45.45 -19.36
C SER A 97 13.78 -46.70 -19.81
N ARG A 98 14.49 -47.84 -19.90
CA ARG A 98 13.87 -49.11 -20.36
C ARG A 98 12.72 -49.59 -19.48
N SER A 99 12.72 -49.25 -18.18
CA SER A 99 11.62 -49.61 -17.27
C SER A 99 10.31 -48.89 -17.62
N MET A 100 10.38 -47.78 -18.35
CA MET A 100 9.22 -47.01 -18.80
C MET A 100 8.57 -47.58 -20.07
N TRP A 101 9.24 -48.50 -20.77
CA TRP A 101 8.69 -49.28 -21.90
C TRP A 101 7.89 -50.51 -21.45
N CYS A 102 7.58 -50.63 -20.16
CA CYS A 102 6.78 -51.73 -19.64
C CYS A 102 5.29 -51.56 -19.98
N ASP A 103 4.63 -52.68 -20.27
CA ASP A 103 3.21 -52.77 -20.65
C ASP A 103 2.29 -53.09 -19.46
N ASP A 104 2.79 -52.96 -18.23
CA ASP A 104 1.98 -53.10 -17.02
C ASP A 104 0.92 -52.00 -16.87
N GLU A 105 1.10 -50.89 -17.58
CA GLU A 105 0.08 -49.87 -17.78
C GLU A 105 -0.10 -49.55 -19.27
N ALA A 106 -1.31 -49.73 -19.80
CA ALA A 106 -1.57 -49.53 -21.23
C ALA A 106 -1.51 -48.04 -21.63
N PRO A 107 -0.93 -47.67 -22.79
CA PRO A 107 -0.28 -48.55 -23.78
C PRO A 107 1.16 -48.95 -23.43
N SER A 108 1.83 -48.17 -22.59
CA SER A 108 3.05 -48.46 -21.84
C SER A 108 3.15 -47.39 -20.74
N ARG A 109 3.95 -47.57 -19.68
CA ARG A 109 4.12 -46.51 -18.65
C ARG A 109 4.48 -45.16 -19.28
N LEU A 110 5.38 -45.16 -20.26
CA LEU A 110 5.76 -43.96 -21.02
C LEU A 110 4.58 -43.39 -21.82
N GLY A 111 3.82 -44.25 -22.51
CA GLY A 111 2.64 -43.84 -23.25
C GLY A 111 1.56 -43.25 -22.36
N ARG A 112 1.36 -43.83 -21.16
CA ARG A 112 0.44 -43.30 -20.15
C ARG A 112 0.88 -41.94 -19.64
N ALA A 113 2.16 -41.79 -19.28
CA ALA A 113 2.72 -40.52 -18.84
C ALA A 113 2.52 -39.40 -19.88
N ALA A 114 2.74 -39.69 -21.17
CA ALA A 114 2.51 -38.73 -22.24
C ALA A 114 1.04 -38.28 -22.36
N ILE A 115 0.08 -39.19 -22.13
CA ILE A 115 -1.35 -38.86 -22.13
C ILE A 115 -1.69 -37.93 -20.97
N GLU A 116 -1.17 -38.21 -19.76
CA GLU A 116 -1.45 -37.38 -18.58
C GLU A 116 -0.78 -36.01 -18.68
N ILE A 117 0.45 -35.92 -19.21
CA ILE A 117 1.12 -34.64 -19.47
C ILE A 117 0.28 -33.78 -20.43
N ARG A 118 -0.26 -34.37 -21.51
CA ARG A 118 -1.14 -33.65 -22.44
C ARG A 118 -2.43 -33.16 -21.79
N ARG A 119 -2.99 -33.94 -20.85
CA ARG A 119 -4.18 -33.52 -20.08
C ARG A 119 -3.84 -32.36 -19.13
N LEU A 120 -2.71 -32.44 -18.44
CA LEU A 120 -2.23 -31.39 -17.54
C LEU A 120 -2.06 -30.07 -18.28
N ILE A 121 -1.36 -30.07 -19.41
CA ILE A 121 -1.15 -28.88 -20.24
C ILE A 121 -2.50 -28.26 -20.68
N ARG A 122 -3.49 -29.08 -21.05
CA ARG A 122 -4.82 -28.60 -21.45
C ARG A 122 -5.62 -28.01 -20.28
N SER A 123 -5.41 -28.48 -19.06
CA SER A 123 -6.11 -27.96 -17.87
C SER A 123 -5.58 -26.61 -17.37
N MET A 124 -4.38 -26.21 -17.81
CA MET A 124 -3.68 -25.02 -17.33
C MET A 124 -3.24 -24.12 -18.51
N PRO A 125 -4.17 -23.44 -19.19
CA PRO A 125 -3.90 -22.69 -20.43
C PRO A 125 -2.97 -21.49 -20.24
N ASP A 126 -2.95 -20.92 -19.03
CA ASP A 126 -2.11 -19.78 -18.68
C ASP A 126 -0.76 -20.21 -18.09
N THR A 127 -0.39 -21.49 -18.11
CA THR A 127 0.85 -22.01 -17.51
C THR A 127 1.91 -22.29 -18.59
N ARG A 128 3.16 -21.91 -18.29
CA ARG A 128 4.31 -22.23 -19.14
C ARG A 128 4.92 -23.55 -18.72
N PHE A 129 4.99 -24.50 -19.64
CA PHE A 129 5.55 -25.81 -19.39
C PHE A 129 6.94 -25.97 -20.02
N SER A 130 7.84 -26.63 -19.30
CA SER A 130 9.12 -27.14 -19.81
C SER A 130 9.19 -28.64 -19.58
N LEU A 131 9.74 -29.39 -20.52
CA LEU A 131 9.89 -30.84 -20.42
C LEU A 131 11.36 -31.22 -20.36
N VAL A 132 11.73 -32.01 -19.35
CA VAL A 132 13.07 -32.57 -19.18
C VAL A 132 12.96 -34.07 -19.31
N LEU A 133 13.57 -34.64 -20.35
CA LEU A 133 13.66 -36.08 -20.53
C LEU A 133 14.92 -36.58 -19.83
N PHE A 134 14.80 -37.60 -18.99
CA PHE A 134 15.94 -38.17 -18.30
C PHE A 134 15.96 -39.71 -18.33
N SER A 135 17.16 -40.26 -18.27
CA SER A 135 17.44 -41.70 -18.12
C SER A 135 18.83 -41.77 -17.46
N GLY A 136 19.85 -42.32 -18.13
CA GLY A 136 21.26 -42.23 -17.67
C GLY A 136 21.84 -40.81 -17.71
N HIS A 137 21.27 -39.91 -18.52
CA HIS A 137 21.58 -38.49 -18.58
C HIS A 137 20.28 -37.69 -18.79
N ALA A 138 20.28 -36.40 -18.44
CA ALA A 138 19.13 -35.50 -18.61
C ALA A 138 19.30 -34.59 -19.83
N ARG A 139 18.21 -34.32 -20.55
CA ARG A 139 18.13 -33.38 -21.67
C ARG A 139 16.84 -32.56 -21.57
N LEU A 140 16.95 -31.25 -21.80
CA LEU A 140 15.79 -30.40 -22.06
C LEU A 140 15.23 -30.74 -23.44
N ALA A 141 13.90 -30.91 -23.51
CA ALA A 141 13.17 -31.29 -24.72
C ALA A 141 12.29 -30.14 -25.21
#